data_AF-A0A932XAK8-F1
#
_entry.id   AF-A0A932XAK8-F1
#
_cell.length_a   1.000
_cell.length_b   1.000
_cell.length_c   1.000
_cell.angle_alpha   90.00
_cell.angle_beta   90.00
_cell.angle_gamma   90.00
#
_symmetry.space_group_name_H-M   'P 1'
#
loop_
_entity.id
_entity.type
_entity.pdbx_description
1 polymer ?
#
loop_
_entity_poly.entity_id
_entity_poly.type
_entity_poly.pdbx_seq_one_letter_code
_entity_poly.pdbx_strand_id
1 'polypeptide(L)' 'IKAALDARGIAFYSSWADPGMTMEQRVDFSIDVLGVRMMGAPNKEWADYGRKKTGRTMPV' A
#
# COMPACT_ATOMS: atom_id res chain seq x y z
N ILE A 1 1.86 -14.11 9.41
CA ILE A 1 1.58 -12.82 10.08
C ILE A 1 0.35 -12.14 9.49
N LYS A 2 0.32 -11.79 8.18
CA LYS A 2 -0.85 -11.19 7.53
C LYS A 2 -2.18 -11.90 7.83
N ALA A 3 -2.26 -13.21 7.59
CA ALA A 3 -3.46 -13.99 7.86
C ALA A 3 -3.96 -13.90 9.32
N ALA A 4 -3.04 -13.80 10.28
CA ALA A 4 -3.39 -13.63 11.69
C ALA A 4 -3.90 -12.22 12.02
N LEU A 5 -3.37 -11.19 11.36
CA LEU A 5 -3.84 -9.81 11.48
C LEU A 5 -5.22 -9.63 10.82
N ASP A 6 -5.41 -10.20 9.64
CA ASP A 6 -6.69 -10.19 8.92
C ASP A 6 -7.79 -10.85 9.78
N ALA A 7 -7.51 -11.99 10.42
CA ALA A 7 -8.43 -12.68 11.33
C ALA A 7 -8.81 -11.85 12.58
N ARG A 8 -8.08 -10.77 12.86
CA ARG A 8 -8.31 -9.85 13.99
C ARG A 8 -8.76 -8.46 13.54
N GLY A 9 -8.99 -8.25 12.23
CA GLY A 9 -9.36 -6.94 11.68
C GLY A 9 -8.26 -5.88 11.78
N ILE A 10 -6.99 -6.29 11.94
CA ILE A 10 -5.85 -5.40 12.06
C ILE A 10 -5.23 -5.19 10.69
N ALA A 11 -5.03 -3.93 10.29
CA ALA A 11 -4.43 -3.61 9.00
C ALA A 11 -2.95 -4.03 8.96
N PHE A 12 -2.57 -4.75 7.91
CA PHE A 12 -1.19 -5.13 7.67
C PHE A 12 -0.43 -3.98 6.99
N TYR A 13 0.69 -3.57 7.58
CA TYR A 13 1.64 -2.65 6.96
C TYR A 13 2.75 -3.47 6.26
N SER A 14 3.01 -3.17 5.00
CA SER A 14 4.08 -3.79 4.23
C SER A 14 4.67 -2.80 3.22
N SER A 15 6.00 -2.72 3.18
CA SER A 15 6.72 -2.07 2.08
C SER A 15 7.20 -3.16 1.12
N TRP A 16 6.32 -3.59 0.21
CA TRP A 16 6.72 -4.56 -0.81
C TRP A 16 7.82 -3.95 -1.69
N ALA A 17 8.95 -4.65 -1.81
CA ALA A 17 10.17 -4.10 -2.41
C ALA A 17 10.85 -5.08 -3.38
N ASP A 18 10.04 -5.78 -4.19
CA ASP A 18 10.57 -6.69 -5.21
C ASP A 18 11.41 -5.93 -6.26
N PRO A 19 12.71 -6.23 -6.41
CA PRO A 19 13.59 -5.57 -7.37
C PRO A 19 13.17 -5.77 -8.83
N GLY A 20 12.43 -6.83 -9.14
CA GLY A 20 11.90 -7.08 -10.48
C GLY A 20 10.65 -6.27 -10.82
N MET A 21 10.04 -5.60 -9.84
CA MET A 21 8.85 -4.77 -10.03
C MET A 21 9.19 -3.29 -10.17
N THR A 22 8.52 -2.61 -11.10
CA THR A 22 8.48 -1.15 -11.16
C THR A 22 7.82 -0.57 -9.90
N MET A 23 8.01 0.73 -9.66
CA MET A 23 7.38 1.37 -8.50
C MET A 23 5.85 1.29 -8.56
N GLU A 24 5.25 1.48 -9.73
CA GLU A 24 3.82 1.33 -9.94
C GLU A 24 3.34 -0.09 -9.57
N GLN A 25 4.02 -1.12 -10.08
CA GLN A 25 3.71 -2.51 -9.77
C GLN A 25 3.83 -2.80 -8.27
N ARG A 26 4.81 -2.21 -7.57
CA ARG A 26 4.93 -2.36 -6.12
C ARG A 26 3.77 -1.71 -5.37
N VAL A 27 3.34 -0.52 -5.78
CA VAL A 27 2.19 0.17 -5.19
C VAL A 27 0.91 -0.64 -5.44
N ASP A 28 0.70 -1.08 -6.67
CA ASP A 28 -0.45 -1.90 -7.06
C ASP A 28 -0.49 -3.22 -6.31
N PHE A 29 0.62 -3.95 -6.25
CA PHE A 29 0.69 -5.20 -5.51
C PHE A 29 0.43 -4.99 -4.01
N SER A 30 0.99 -3.92 -3.44
CA SER A 30 0.77 -3.60 -2.02
C SER A 30 -0.70 -3.31 -1.72
N ILE A 31 -1.39 -2.58 -2.58
CA ILE A 31 -2.79 -2.19 -2.39
C ILE A 31 -3.74 -3.33 -2.77
N ASP A 32 -3.64 -3.86 -3.98
CA ASP A 32 -4.64 -4.76 -4.56
C ASP A 32 -4.45 -6.22 -4.11
N VAL A 33 -3.21 -6.65 -3.86
CA VAL A 33 -2.90 -8.04 -3.49
C VAL A 33 -2.66 -8.16 -1.99
N LEU A 34 -1.84 -7.28 -1.41
CA LEU A 34 -1.55 -7.32 0.02
C LEU A 34 -2.63 -6.59 0.86
N GLY A 35 -3.47 -5.74 0.26
CA GLY A 35 -4.54 -5.06 0.98
C GLY A 35 -4.03 -4.08 2.04
N VAL A 36 -2.84 -3.50 1.87
CA VAL A 36 -2.28 -2.56 2.86
C VAL A 36 -3.15 -1.31 2.93
N ARG A 37 -3.39 -0.81 4.15
CA ARG A 37 -4.08 0.47 4.37
C ARG A 37 -3.13 1.64 4.65
N MET A 38 -1.84 1.33 4.75
CA MET A 38 -0.76 2.28 4.97
C MET A 38 0.52 1.69 4.37
N MET A 39 1.29 2.52 3.65
CA MET A 39 2.62 2.19 3.16
C MET A 39 3.46 3.47 3.04
N GLY A 40 4.78 3.33 3.11
CA GLY A 40 5.69 4.39 2.74
C GLY A 40 5.71 4.60 1.23
N ALA A 41 5.73 5.86 0.80
CA ALA A 41 5.97 6.25 -0.58
C ALA A 41 7.28 7.05 -0.63
N PRO A 42 8.13 6.86 -1.66
CA PRO A 42 9.43 7.53 -1.73
C PRO A 42 9.32 9.04 -1.99
N ASN A 43 8.20 9.51 -2.55
CA ASN A 43 7.94 10.91 -2.85
C ASN A 43 6.43 11.20 -2.95
N LYS A 44 6.07 12.48 -3.20
CA LYS A 44 4.68 12.94 -3.31
C LYS A 44 3.92 12.27 -4.47
N GLU A 45 4.57 12.06 -5.60
CA GLU A 45 3.97 11.46 -6.81
C GLU A 45 3.38 10.08 -6.51
N TRP A 46 4.16 9.19 -5.90
CA TRP A 46 3.70 7.84 -5.56
C TRP A 46 2.69 7.83 -4.41
N ALA A 47 2.81 8.78 -3.48
CA ALA A 47 1.81 8.97 -2.44
C ALA A 47 0.45 9.39 -3.04
N ASP A 48 0.46 10.28 -4.03
CA ASP A 48 -0.75 10.74 -4.72
C ASP A 48 -1.34 9.66 -5.63
N TYR A 49 -0.49 8.86 -6.30
CA TYR A 49 -0.94 7.69 -7.07
C TYR A 49 -1.73 6.72 -6.19
N GLY A 50 -1.17 6.30 -5.05
CA GLY A 50 -1.84 5.40 -4.11
C GLY A 50 -3.12 6.01 -3.51
N ARG A 51 -3.11 7.31 -3.18
CA ARG A 51 -4.30 8.04 -2.69
C ARG A 51 -5.43 8.07 -3.72
N LYS A 52 -5.11 8.42 -4.97
CA LYS A 52 -6.08 8.45 -6.08
C LYS A 52 -6.70 7.07 -6.28
N LYS A 53 -5.89 6.02 -6.25
CA LYS A 53 -6.35 4.63 -6.41
C LYS A 53 -7.29 4.18 -5.28
N THR A 54 -6.99 4.58 -4.05
CA THR A 54 -7.78 4.20 -2.87
C THR A 54 -8.93 5.15 -2.53
N GLY A 55 -9.08 6.25 -3.28
CA GLY A 55 -10.00 7.34 -2.94
C GLY A 55 -9.65 8.06 -1.64
N ARG A 56 -8.45 7.85 -1.09
CA ARG A 56 -8.02 8.43 0.18
C ARG A 56 -7.62 9.89 -0.03
N THR A 57 -8.28 10.80 0.66
CA THR A 57 -7.85 12.20 0.78
C THR A 57 -6.98 12.38 2.02
N MET A 58 -6.05 13.35 1.98
CA MET A 58 -5.40 13.79 3.21
C MET A 58 -6.44 14.53 4.06
N PRO A 59 -6.50 14.30 5.38
CA PRO A 59 -7.25 15.18 6.26
C PRO A 59 -6.69 16.59 6.12
N VAL A 60 -7.57 17.58 5.98
CA VAL A 60 -7.25 19.01 6.05
C VAL A 60 -7.23 19.49 7.49
#